data_AF-A0A6G1PRN3-F1
#
_entry.id   AF-A0A6G1PRN3-F1
#
_cell.length_a   1.000
_cell.length_b   1.000
_cell.length_c   1.000
_cell.angle_alpha   90.00
_cell.angle_beta   90.00
_cell.angle_gamma   90.00
#
_symmetry.space_group_name_H-M   'P 1'
#
loop_
_entity.id
_entity.type
_entity.pdbx_description
1 polymer ?
#
loop_
_entity_poly.entity_id
_entity_poly.type
_entity_poly.pdbx_seq_one_letter_code
_entity_poly.pdbx_strand_id
1 'polypeptide(L)'
;MNVSHVKVPSSSVNSPTLSRVARVIYSLPVYDYPFAKNKLVTVGYIEHLSYCLAISVLDMSHNLLNDPEIIPVLEAMPELCMLNLVGNEVVKKIRNYRKTMIVRLKQLDDRPVFPKDRACAEAWAVGGLKGEHEERKQWETRERRKIQDSLEGIAMIRKTAQEQHRLQEKVNTV
;
A
#
# COMPACT_ATOMS: atom_id res chain seq x y z
N MET A 1 23.93 -9.84 -23.39
CA MET A 1 22.81 -9.97 -24.36
C MET A 1 22.16 -8.61 -24.49
N ASN A 2 21.95 -8.17 -25.73
CA ASN A 2 21.57 -6.81 -26.15
C ASN A 2 20.35 -6.24 -25.40
N VAL A 3 20.49 -5.04 -24.84
CA VAL A 3 19.34 -4.20 -24.48
C VAL A 3 18.98 -3.38 -25.71
N SER A 4 17.94 -3.81 -26.40
CA SER A 4 17.36 -3.10 -27.54
C SER A 4 16.84 -1.73 -27.10
N HIS A 5 17.42 -0.68 -27.67
CA HIS A 5 16.96 0.70 -27.53
C HIS A 5 15.53 0.85 -28.05
N VAL A 6 14.58 1.07 -27.14
CA VAL A 6 13.23 1.51 -27.51
C VAL A 6 13.30 2.99 -27.89
N LYS A 7 13.14 3.27 -29.17
CA LYS A 7 13.17 4.62 -29.74
C LYS A 7 11.82 5.30 -29.53
N VAL A 8 11.77 6.30 -28.66
CA VAL A 8 10.56 7.11 -28.42
C VAL A 8 10.32 8.02 -29.64
N PRO A 9 9.07 8.18 -30.15
CA PRO A 9 8.77 9.02 -31.31
C PRO A 9 9.12 10.50 -31.05
N SER A 10 9.89 11.08 -31.97
CA SER A 10 10.58 12.36 -31.83
C SER A 10 9.69 13.62 -31.98
N SER A 11 8.36 13.51 -31.85
CA SER A 11 7.44 14.62 -32.16
C SER A 11 6.75 15.30 -30.98
N SER A 12 6.99 14.88 -29.72
CA SER A 12 6.29 15.46 -28.55
C SER A 12 7.20 16.14 -27.52
N VAL A 13 8.50 16.28 -27.81
CA VAL A 13 9.51 16.81 -26.87
C VAL A 13 9.82 18.27 -27.16
N ASN A 14 8.83 19.16 -27.06
CA ASN A 14 9.06 20.62 -27.22
C ASN A 14 8.64 21.44 -26.00
N SER A 15 8.64 20.81 -24.82
CA SER A 15 8.61 21.51 -23.53
C SER A 15 9.97 21.33 -22.84
N PRO A 16 10.67 22.42 -22.46
CA PRO A 16 11.97 22.35 -21.77
C PRO A 16 11.89 21.62 -20.41
N THR A 17 10.68 21.44 -19.87
CA THR A 17 10.42 20.65 -18.67
C THR A 17 10.42 19.14 -18.97
N LEU A 18 9.80 18.71 -20.09
CA LEU A 18 9.74 17.30 -20.50
C LEU A 18 11.11 16.75 -20.93
N SER A 19 11.95 17.58 -21.57
CA SER A 19 13.28 17.14 -22.04
C SER A 19 14.27 16.88 -20.90
N ARG A 20 14.09 17.51 -19.72
CA ARG A 20 14.86 17.20 -18.51
C ARG A 20 14.36 15.94 -17.83
N VAL A 21 13.04 15.73 -17.79
CA VAL A 21 12.42 14.52 -17.20
C VAL A 21 12.84 13.27 -17.98
N ALA A 22 12.77 13.30 -19.32
CA ALA A 22 13.15 12.16 -20.16
C ALA A 22 14.65 11.84 -20.17
N ARG A 23 15.53 12.85 -20.01
CA ARG A 23 17.00 12.65 -20.06
C ARG A 23 17.58 12.09 -18.76
N VAL A 24 16.89 12.27 -17.62
CA VAL A 24 17.35 11.81 -16.29
C VAL A 24 16.88 10.37 -15.99
N ILE A 25 15.76 9.92 -16.57
CA ILE A 25 15.22 8.55 -16.44
C ILE A 25 16.24 7.47 -16.87
N TYR A 26 17.18 7.79 -17.77
CA TYR A 26 18.11 6.80 -18.34
C TYR A 26 19.47 6.69 -17.66
N SER A 27 19.81 7.50 -16.63
CA SER A 27 21.22 7.62 -16.22
C SER A 27 21.59 7.32 -14.77
N LEU A 28 20.67 7.02 -13.84
CA LEU A 28 21.06 6.72 -12.45
C LEU A 28 20.08 5.75 -11.76
N PRO A 29 20.55 4.89 -10.83
CA PRO A 29 19.69 4.09 -9.97
C PRO A 29 19.11 5.01 -8.89
N VAL A 30 18.05 5.75 -9.22
CA VAL A 30 17.45 6.72 -8.30
C VAL A 30 16.17 6.11 -7.71
N TYR A 31 16.23 5.83 -6.42
CA TYR A 31 15.18 5.19 -5.62
C TYR A 31 14.06 6.15 -5.17
N ASP A 32 14.23 7.47 -5.34
CA ASP A 32 13.25 8.50 -4.93
C ASP A 32 13.26 9.67 -5.92
N TYR A 33 12.15 10.00 -6.58
CA TYR A 33 12.07 11.21 -7.43
C TYR A 33 10.92 12.13 -7.01
N PRO A 34 11.22 13.34 -6.49
CA PRO A 34 10.20 14.31 -6.12
C PRO A 34 9.70 15.04 -7.36
N PHE A 35 8.54 14.63 -7.85
CA PHE A 35 7.69 15.44 -8.73
C PHE A 35 6.87 16.50 -7.96
N ALA A 36 7.15 16.69 -6.66
CA ALA A 36 6.48 17.65 -5.82
C ALA A 36 6.61 19.10 -6.31
N LYS A 37 5.59 19.94 -6.01
CA LYS A 37 5.56 21.39 -6.31
C LYS A 37 5.78 21.73 -7.78
N ASN A 38 5.41 20.82 -8.68
CA ASN A 38 5.38 21.08 -10.11
C ASN A 38 3.98 21.58 -10.53
N LYS A 39 3.79 21.79 -11.83
CA LYS A 39 2.51 22.21 -12.42
C LYS A 39 1.88 21.06 -13.22
N LEU A 40 1.93 19.84 -12.71
CA LEU A 40 1.29 18.69 -13.35
C LEU A 40 -0.23 18.87 -13.23
N VAL A 41 -0.94 18.97 -14.36
CA VAL A 41 -2.40 19.23 -14.39
C VAL A 41 -3.16 18.00 -14.87
N THR A 42 -2.74 17.45 -16.01
CA THR A 42 -3.42 16.37 -16.73
C THR A 42 -2.65 15.05 -16.65
N VAL A 43 -3.35 13.94 -16.89
CA VAL A 43 -2.78 12.59 -17.02
C VAL A 43 -1.64 12.53 -18.02
N GLY A 44 -1.72 13.25 -19.14
CA GLY A 44 -0.68 13.24 -20.17
C GLY A 44 0.71 13.66 -19.66
N TYR A 45 0.79 14.46 -18.59
CA TYR A 45 2.08 14.80 -17.99
C TYR A 45 2.74 13.63 -17.25
N ILE A 46 1.95 12.64 -16.81
CA ILE A 46 2.43 11.50 -16.01
C ILE A 46 2.30 10.16 -16.73
N GLU A 47 1.69 10.10 -17.91
CA GLU A 47 1.44 8.86 -18.66
C GLU A 47 2.70 8.00 -18.84
N HIS A 48 3.85 8.64 -19.05
CA HIS A 48 5.14 7.98 -19.18
C HIS A 48 5.59 7.19 -17.94
N LEU A 49 5.05 7.51 -16.75
CA LEU A 49 5.35 6.77 -15.52
C LEU A 49 4.87 5.32 -15.58
N SER A 50 3.87 5.01 -16.40
CA SER A 50 3.42 3.63 -16.62
C SER A 50 4.51 2.70 -17.16
N TYR A 51 5.55 3.25 -17.80
CA TYR A 51 6.71 2.50 -18.28
C TYR A 51 7.84 2.41 -17.25
N CYS A 52 7.75 3.15 -16.14
CA CYS A 52 8.76 3.22 -15.10
C CYS A 52 8.54 2.12 -14.05
N LEU A 53 8.84 0.87 -14.43
CA LEU A 53 8.51 -0.30 -13.61
C LEU A 53 9.33 -0.42 -12.31
N ALA A 54 10.48 0.24 -12.23
CA ALA A 54 11.39 0.16 -11.07
C ALA A 54 11.17 1.24 -10.01
N ILE A 55 10.28 2.23 -10.26
CA ILE A 55 10.02 3.30 -9.29
C ILE A 55 9.16 2.74 -8.17
N SER A 56 9.68 2.81 -6.95
CA SER A 56 8.99 2.37 -5.74
C SER A 56 8.43 3.52 -4.91
N VAL A 57 9.09 4.68 -4.91
CA VAL A 57 8.67 5.87 -4.16
C VAL A 57 8.42 7.03 -5.10
N LEU A 58 7.25 7.63 -5.00
CA LEU A 58 6.79 8.71 -5.87
C LEU A 58 6.14 9.83 -5.05
N ASP A 59 6.78 10.99 -5.00
CA ASP A 59 6.20 12.20 -4.42
C ASP A 59 5.70 13.13 -5.53
N MET A 60 4.38 13.27 -5.64
CA MET A 60 3.70 14.21 -6.55
C MET A 60 2.89 15.26 -5.76
N SER A 61 3.27 15.54 -4.52
CA SER A 61 2.56 16.51 -3.68
C SER A 61 2.59 17.93 -4.26
N HIS A 62 1.58 18.73 -3.92
CA HIS A 62 1.45 20.14 -4.31
C HIS A 62 1.54 20.36 -5.83
N ASN A 63 0.92 19.47 -6.60
CA ASN A 63 0.67 19.65 -8.03
C ASN A 63 -0.79 20.10 -8.26
N LEU A 64 -1.20 20.17 -9.52
CA LEU A 64 -2.54 20.58 -9.94
C LEU A 64 -3.35 19.41 -10.52
N LEU A 65 -3.00 18.17 -10.16
CA LEU A 65 -3.69 16.97 -10.63
C LEU A 65 -5.13 16.99 -10.13
N ASN A 66 -6.07 16.86 -11.05
CA ASN A 66 -7.50 17.01 -10.76
C ASN A 66 -8.36 15.88 -11.34
N ASP A 67 -7.76 14.92 -12.04
CA ASP A 67 -8.46 13.88 -12.78
C ASP A 67 -8.17 12.50 -12.16
N PRO A 68 -9.19 11.73 -11.70
CA PRO A 68 -9.01 10.36 -11.21
C PRO A 68 -8.37 9.39 -12.22
N GLU A 69 -8.32 9.72 -13.51
CA GLU A 69 -7.65 8.92 -14.55
C GLU A 69 -6.12 8.81 -14.37
N ILE A 70 -5.55 9.43 -13.33
CA ILE A 70 -4.16 9.13 -12.91
C ILE A 70 -4.01 7.71 -12.33
N ILE A 71 -5.09 7.10 -11.84
CA ILE A 71 -5.03 5.80 -11.14
C ILE A 71 -4.53 4.67 -12.06
N PRO A 72 -5.05 4.50 -13.30
CA PRO A 72 -4.55 3.49 -14.23
C PRO A 72 -3.04 3.62 -14.52
N VAL A 73 -2.52 4.85 -14.60
CA VAL A 73 -1.08 5.10 -14.80
C VAL A 73 -0.26 4.58 -13.62
N LEU A 74 -0.74 4.85 -12.40
CA LEU A 74 -0.08 4.41 -11.16
C LEU A 74 -0.18 2.89 -10.95
N GLU A 75 -1.30 2.28 -11.33
CA GLU A 75 -1.53 0.83 -11.25
C GLU A 75 -0.60 0.06 -12.20
N ALA A 76 -0.16 0.68 -13.30
CA ALA A 76 0.82 0.12 -14.21
C ALA A 76 2.26 0.11 -13.66
N MET A 77 2.52 0.70 -12.49
CA MET A 77 3.82 0.74 -11.83
C MET A 77 3.93 -0.36 -10.76
N PRO A 78 4.45 -1.56 -11.08
CA PRO A 78 4.37 -2.73 -10.21
C PRO A 78 5.12 -2.61 -8.88
N GLU A 79 6.23 -1.87 -8.86
CA GLU A 79 7.08 -1.71 -7.67
C GLU A 79 6.67 -0.50 -6.81
N LEU A 80 5.67 0.28 -7.24
CA LEU A 80 5.22 1.47 -6.50
C LEU A 80 4.68 1.05 -5.13
N CYS A 81 5.43 1.43 -4.10
CA CYS A 81 5.12 1.15 -2.70
C CYS A 81 4.82 2.41 -1.88
N MET A 82 5.24 3.60 -2.30
CA MET A 82 4.99 4.85 -1.58
C MET A 82 4.57 5.96 -2.55
N LEU A 83 3.42 6.58 -2.28
CA LEU A 83 2.84 7.62 -3.12
C LEU A 83 2.34 8.79 -2.27
N ASN A 84 2.84 9.98 -2.55
CA ASN A 84 2.34 11.22 -1.96
C ASN A 84 1.61 12.07 -3.01
N LEU A 85 0.31 12.31 -2.78
CA LEU A 85 -0.54 13.17 -3.61
C LEU A 85 -1.10 14.37 -2.84
N VAL A 86 -0.61 14.64 -1.63
CA VAL A 86 -1.08 15.76 -0.78
C VAL A 86 -1.03 17.07 -1.57
N GLY A 87 -2.07 17.91 -1.44
CA GLY A 87 -2.12 19.20 -2.12
C GLY A 87 -2.60 19.15 -3.58
N ASN A 88 -3.03 17.98 -4.09
CA ASN A 88 -3.72 17.86 -5.38
C ASN A 88 -5.24 17.77 -5.19
N GLU A 89 -6.02 18.34 -6.11
CA GLU A 89 -7.50 18.28 -6.07
C GLU A 89 -8.05 16.88 -6.35
N VAL A 90 -7.30 16.05 -7.07
CA VAL A 90 -7.68 14.65 -7.37
C VAL A 90 -7.99 13.84 -6.11
N VAL A 91 -7.29 14.09 -5.00
CA VAL A 91 -7.48 13.40 -3.73
C VAL A 91 -8.90 13.59 -3.18
N LYS A 92 -9.51 14.75 -3.42
CA LYS A 92 -10.88 15.05 -2.97
C LYS A 92 -11.94 14.45 -3.91
N LYS A 93 -11.61 14.23 -5.17
CA LYS A 93 -12.53 13.71 -6.19
C LYS A 93 -12.63 12.19 -6.17
N ILE A 94 -11.60 11.50 -5.70
CA ILE A 94 -11.62 10.05 -5.57
C ILE A 94 -12.45 9.68 -4.32
N ARG A 95 -13.62 9.07 -4.55
CA ARG A 95 -14.45 8.54 -3.47
C ARG A 95 -13.67 7.48 -2.69
N ASN A 96 -13.74 7.57 -1.36
CA ASN A 96 -13.02 6.67 -0.45
C ASN A 96 -11.52 6.56 -0.81
N TYR A 97 -10.88 7.69 -1.18
CA TYR A 97 -9.50 7.77 -1.67
C TYR A 97 -8.57 6.70 -1.11
N ARG A 98 -8.39 6.64 0.22
CA ARG A 98 -7.47 5.66 0.83
C ARG A 98 -7.85 4.20 0.54
N LYS A 99 -9.13 3.81 0.62
CA LYS A 99 -9.57 2.44 0.30
C LYS A 99 -9.35 2.14 -1.18
N THR A 100 -9.70 3.08 -2.06
CA THR A 100 -9.49 2.96 -3.50
C THR A 100 -8.01 2.78 -3.82
N MET A 101 -7.14 3.58 -3.21
CA MET A 101 -5.69 3.45 -3.40
C MET A 101 -5.17 2.09 -2.88
N ILE A 102 -5.61 1.63 -1.70
CA ILE A 102 -5.20 0.33 -1.13
C ILE A 102 -5.58 -0.85 -2.04
N VAL A 103 -6.76 -0.79 -2.66
CA VAL A 103 -7.26 -1.85 -3.55
C VAL A 103 -6.54 -1.84 -4.90
N ARG A 104 -6.31 -0.64 -5.44
CA ARG A 104 -5.76 -0.46 -6.80
C ARG A 104 -4.24 -0.55 -6.85
N LEU A 105 -3.57 -0.24 -5.75
CA LEU A 105 -2.10 -0.21 -5.67
C LEU A 105 -1.60 -1.32 -4.73
N LYS A 106 -0.54 -2.01 -5.16
CA LYS A 106 -0.03 -3.20 -4.46
C LYS A 106 0.55 -2.85 -3.09
N GLN A 107 1.25 -1.73 -2.94
CA GLN A 107 1.87 -1.30 -1.67
C GLN A 107 1.76 0.22 -1.52
N LEU A 108 1.41 0.72 -0.34
CA LEU A 108 1.25 2.16 -0.05
C LEU A 108 1.71 2.43 1.39
N ASP A 109 2.97 2.85 1.54
CA ASP A 109 3.69 2.90 2.82
C ASP A 109 3.81 4.31 3.43
N ASP A 110 3.13 5.32 2.90
CA ASP A 110 3.05 6.65 3.58
C ASP A 110 2.37 6.54 4.97
N ARG A 111 1.50 5.53 5.14
CA ARG A 111 0.97 5.10 6.44
C ARG A 111 0.77 3.59 6.42
N PRO A 112 1.24 2.84 7.43
CA PRO A 112 1.14 1.39 7.45
C PRO A 112 -0.28 0.93 7.09
N VAL A 113 -0.39 0.07 6.08
CA VAL A 113 -1.64 -0.63 5.75
C VAL A 113 -1.56 -1.99 6.41
N PHE A 114 -2.27 -2.15 7.53
CA PHE A 114 -2.29 -3.43 8.22
C PHE A 114 -3.02 -4.49 7.38
N PRO A 115 -2.69 -5.79 7.53
CA PRO A 115 -3.38 -6.87 6.81
C PRO A 115 -4.91 -6.81 6.95
N LYS A 116 -5.41 -6.44 8.15
CA LYS A 116 -6.84 -6.22 8.40
C LYS A 116 -7.43 -5.13 7.52
N ASP A 117 -6.73 -4.00 7.37
CA ASP A 117 -7.20 -2.86 6.58
C ASP A 117 -7.22 -3.18 5.09
N ARG A 118 -6.20 -3.89 4.58
CA ARG A 118 -6.17 -4.37 3.20
C ARG A 118 -7.32 -5.33 2.91
N ALA A 119 -7.50 -6.34 3.74
CA ALA A 119 -8.60 -7.29 3.59
C ALA A 119 -9.97 -6.59 3.61
N CYS A 120 -10.19 -5.64 4.53
CA CYS A 120 -11.42 -4.87 4.59
C CYS A 120 -11.64 -3.99 3.34
N ALA A 121 -10.57 -3.40 2.80
CA ALA A 121 -10.63 -2.59 1.57
C ALA A 121 -10.93 -3.43 0.33
N GLU A 122 -10.32 -4.62 0.21
CA GLU A 122 -10.60 -5.58 -0.86
C GLU A 122 -12.04 -6.11 -0.77
N ALA A 123 -12.51 -6.47 0.41
CA ALA A 123 -13.90 -6.87 0.64
C ALA A 123 -14.88 -5.73 0.33
N TRP A 124 -14.50 -4.48 0.62
CA TRP A 124 -15.26 -3.29 0.23
C TRP A 124 -15.34 -3.14 -1.30
N ALA A 125 -14.25 -3.39 -2.02
CA ALA A 125 -14.23 -3.27 -3.48
C ALA A 125 -15.15 -4.29 -4.16
N VAL A 126 -15.27 -5.50 -3.60
CA VAL A 126 -16.11 -6.58 -4.13
C VAL A 126 -17.56 -6.46 -3.67
N GLY A 127 -17.79 -6.30 -2.37
CA GLY A 127 -19.12 -6.40 -1.73
C GLY A 127 -19.66 -5.09 -1.15
N GLY A 128 -19.00 -3.96 -1.41
CA GLY A 128 -19.34 -2.67 -0.83
C GLY A 128 -19.27 -2.68 0.71
N LEU A 129 -20.09 -1.84 1.34
CA LEU A 129 -20.11 -1.72 2.81
C LEU A 129 -20.48 -3.03 3.52
N LYS A 130 -21.30 -3.89 2.89
CA LYS A 130 -21.66 -5.20 3.45
C LYS A 130 -20.45 -6.14 3.48
N GLY A 131 -19.70 -6.21 2.39
CA GLY A 131 -18.47 -7.00 2.31
C GLY A 131 -17.43 -6.56 3.34
N GLU A 132 -17.20 -5.25 3.46
CA GLU A 132 -16.30 -4.70 4.48
C GLU A 132 -16.70 -5.10 5.91
N HIS A 133 -17.99 -4.99 6.22
CA HIS A 133 -18.50 -5.28 7.57
C HIS A 133 -18.31 -6.76 7.95
N GLU A 134 -18.57 -7.66 7.00
CA GLU A 134 -18.38 -9.09 7.20
C GLU A 134 -16.90 -9.43 7.41
N GLU A 135 -16.01 -8.94 6.56
CA GLU A 135 -14.57 -9.16 6.70
C GLU A 135 -14.04 -8.61 8.03
N ARG A 136 -14.50 -7.41 8.43
CA ARG A 136 -14.13 -6.79 9.71
C ARG A 136 -14.52 -7.66 10.90
N LYS A 137 -15.75 -8.22 10.90
CA LYS A 137 -16.22 -9.15 11.94
C LYS A 137 -15.40 -10.43 11.98
N GLN A 138 -15.03 -10.98 10.83
CA GLN A 138 -14.21 -12.19 10.77
C GLN A 138 -12.81 -11.94 11.32
N TRP A 139 -12.20 -10.79 11.03
CA TRP A 139 -10.95 -10.37 11.66
C TRP A 139 -11.07 -10.25 13.18
N GLU A 140 -12.10 -9.58 13.68
CA GLU A 140 -12.32 -9.42 15.13
C GLU A 140 -12.56 -10.75 15.84
N THR A 141 -13.26 -11.67 15.20
CA THR A 141 -13.49 -13.02 15.72
C THR A 141 -12.18 -13.81 15.78
N ARG A 142 -11.35 -13.74 14.73
CA ARG A 142 -10.02 -14.37 14.70
C ARG A 142 -9.11 -13.84 15.80
N GLU A 143 -9.07 -12.52 15.99
CA GLU A 143 -8.25 -11.89 17.04
C GLU A 143 -8.76 -12.26 18.44
N ARG A 144 -10.08 -12.23 18.66
CA ARG A 144 -10.67 -12.66 19.93
C ARG A 144 -10.33 -14.11 20.25
N ARG A 145 -10.40 -15.00 19.26
CA ARG A 145 -10.06 -16.41 19.43
C ARG A 145 -8.59 -16.61 19.82
N LYS A 146 -7.65 -15.92 19.17
CA LYS A 146 -6.22 -15.97 19.56
C LYS A 146 -5.99 -15.57 21.01
N ILE A 147 -6.66 -14.51 21.46
CA ILE A 147 -6.56 -14.04 22.85
C ILE A 147 -7.14 -15.12 23.80
N GLN A 148 -8.31 -15.66 23.46
CA GLN A 148 -8.94 -16.72 24.24
C GLN A 148 -8.05 -17.97 24.34
N ASP A 149 -7.54 -18.46 23.22
CA ASP A 149 -6.67 -19.63 23.16
C ASP A 149 -5.40 -19.42 24.01
N SER A 150 -4.86 -18.19 24.01
CA SER A 150 -3.70 -17.81 24.83
C SER A 150 -4.02 -17.83 26.32
N LEU A 151 -5.19 -17.30 26.73
CA LEU A 151 -5.64 -17.31 28.12
C LEU A 151 -5.90 -18.73 28.62
N GLU A 152 -6.53 -19.57 27.79
CA GLU A 152 -6.77 -20.99 28.08
C GLU A 152 -5.47 -21.76 28.25
N GLY A 153 -4.46 -21.48 27.42
CA GLY A 153 -3.11 -22.05 27.56
C GLY A 153 -2.45 -21.70 28.90
N ILE A 154 -2.50 -20.43 29.31
CA ILE A 154 -1.95 -19.98 30.62
C ILE A 154 -2.69 -20.63 31.78
N ALA A 155 -4.02 -20.74 31.69
CA ALA A 155 -4.84 -21.38 32.72
C ALA A 155 -4.49 -22.87 32.89
N MET A 156 -4.27 -23.58 31.78
CA MET A 156 -3.83 -24.99 31.81
C MET A 156 -2.46 -25.16 32.48
N ILE A 157 -1.47 -24.31 32.13
CA ILE A 157 -0.13 -24.36 32.74
C ILE A 157 -0.22 -24.18 34.26
N ARG A 158 -1.01 -23.20 34.73
CA ARG A 158 -1.20 -22.95 36.16
C ARG A 158 -1.84 -24.15 36.86
N LYS A 159 -2.87 -24.75 36.26
CA LYS A 159 -3.56 -25.91 36.82
C LYS A 159 -2.61 -27.11 36.94
N THR A 160 -1.82 -27.38 35.91
CA THR A 160 -0.83 -28.47 35.94
C THR A 160 0.24 -28.23 36.99
N ALA A 161 0.77 -27.00 37.10
CA ALA A 161 1.76 -26.67 38.13
C ALA A 161 1.22 -26.85 39.56
N GLN A 162 -0.03 -26.45 39.81
CA GLN A 162 -0.69 -26.64 41.10
C GLN A 162 -0.89 -28.12 41.45
N GLU A 163 -1.28 -28.95 40.48
CA GLU A 163 -1.44 -30.38 40.70
C GLU A 163 -0.10 -31.07 41.00
N GLN A 164 0.96 -30.71 40.27
CA GLN A 164 2.31 -31.21 40.54
C GLN A 164 2.80 -30.84 41.95
N HIS A 165 2.56 -29.60 42.39
CA HIS A 165 2.89 -29.18 43.75
C HIS A 165 2.14 -29.99 44.82
N ARG A 166 0.83 -30.19 44.64
CA ARG A 166 0.01 -31.01 45.57
C ARG A 166 0.48 -32.47 45.63
N LEU A 167 0.90 -33.03 44.50
CA LEU A 167 1.45 -34.39 44.46
C LEU A 167 2.80 -34.48 45.18
N GLN A 168 3.68 -33.50 45.00
CA GLN A 168 4.97 -33.43 45.72
C GLN A 168 4.79 -33.28 47.23
N GLU A 169 3.86 -32.43 47.68
CA GLU A 169 3.54 -32.30 49.11
C GLU A 169 3.05 -33.61 49.72
N LYS A 170 2.17 -34.34 49.02
CA LYS A 170 1.70 -35.65 49.49
C LYS A 170 2.83 -36.68 49.59
N VAL A 171 3.76 -36.69 48.64
CA VAL A 171 4.90 -37.62 48.65
C VAL A 171 5.87 -37.29 49.80
N ASN A 172 6.09 -36.02 50.11
CA ASN A 172 6.99 -35.60 51.19
C ASN A 172 6.41 -35.74 52.61
N THR A 173 5.11 -36.02 52.74
CA THR A 173 4.42 -36.15 54.04
C THR A 173 4.23 -37.63 54.46
N VAL A 174 4.78 -38.58 53.69
CA VAL A 174 4.80 -40.03 53.97
C VAL A 174 6.24 -40.47 54.24
#